data_AF-A0A3M7TLF1-F1
#
_entry.id   AF-A0A3M7TLF1-F1
#
_cell.length_a   1.000
_cell.length_b   1.000
_cell.length_c   1.000
_cell.angle_alpha   90.00
_cell.angle_beta   90.00
_cell.angle_gamma   90.00
#
_symmetry.space_group_name_H-M   'P 1'
#
loop_
_entity.id
_entity.type
_entity.pdbx_description
1 polymer ?
#
loop_
_entity_poly.entity_id
_entity_poly.type
_entity_poly.pdbx_seq_one_letter_code
_entity_poly.pdbx_strand_id
1 'polypeptide(L)'
;MPPQQSKKIENFGTDIPTENREIKELILESGYRNLPINISTIMMSRFDKMERSCHLECQVGMPPEFTDERLINILRKKHIGLIGYFPCNQNWLLISEGMDFYSYFSDIHITDHIVTNFDKVFIYRRFSSEVIVVK
;
A
#
# COMPACT_ATOMS: atom_id res chain seq x y z
N MET A 1 10.08 -3.67 22.33
CA MET A 1 9.55 -2.53 23.11
C MET A 1 8.16 -2.24 22.58
N PRO A 2 7.11 -2.16 23.42
CA PRO A 2 5.77 -1.88 22.92
C PRO A 2 5.69 -0.44 22.38
N PRO A 3 4.86 -0.17 21.35
CA PRO A 3 4.71 1.17 20.80
C PRO A 3 4.12 2.10 21.85
N GLN A 4 4.73 3.27 22.04
CA GLN A 4 4.14 4.33 22.84
C GLN A 4 2.94 4.91 22.07
N GLN A 5 1.73 4.57 22.50
CA GLN A 5 0.53 5.29 22.08
C GLN A 5 0.56 6.70 22.68
N SER A 6 0.56 7.73 21.83
CA SER A 6 0.30 9.09 22.28
C SER A 6 -1.15 9.17 22.77
N LYS A 7 -1.34 9.22 24.09
CA LYS A 7 -2.62 9.54 24.74
C LYS A 7 -2.68 11.03 25.07
N LYS A 8 -2.57 11.91 24.08
CA LYS A 8 -2.83 13.34 24.31
C LYS A 8 -3.89 13.82 23.33
N ILE A 9 -5.03 14.18 23.91
CA ILE A 9 -6.10 14.90 23.24
C ILE A 9 -5.55 16.31 22.97
N GLU A 10 -5.33 16.62 21.70
CA GLU A 10 -4.89 17.93 21.24
C GLU A 10 -6.13 18.83 21.18
N ASN A 11 -6.25 19.79 22.11
CA ASN A 11 -7.29 20.82 22.06
C ASN A 11 -6.72 22.09 21.42
N PHE A 12 -7.50 22.66 20.50
CA PHE A 12 -7.11 23.76 19.63
C PHE A 12 -7.88 25.05 19.94
N GLY A 13 -7.19 26.18 19.81
CA GLY A 13 -7.80 27.49 19.78
C GLY A 13 -6.74 28.59 19.85
N THR A 14 -6.60 29.34 18.76
CA THR A 14 -5.73 30.51 18.50
C THR A 14 -4.28 30.24 18.07
N ASP A 15 -3.84 31.02 17.06
CA ASP A 15 -2.45 31.09 16.59
C ASP A 15 -1.52 31.27 17.79
N ILE A 16 -0.49 30.43 17.93
CA ILE A 16 0.46 30.56 19.03
C ILE A 16 1.23 31.86 18.79
N PRO A 17 1.05 32.91 19.61
CA PRO A 17 1.74 34.17 19.42
C PRO A 17 3.10 34.03 20.12
N THR A 18 4.04 33.37 19.47
CA THR A 18 5.42 33.31 19.97
C THR A 18 6.41 33.72 18.91
N GLU A 19 6.99 34.90 19.12
CA GLU A 19 8.18 35.39 18.41
C GLU A 19 9.44 34.60 18.82
N ASN A 20 9.37 33.84 19.92
CA ASN A 20 10.46 33.00 20.40
C ASN A 20 10.46 31.62 19.72
N ARG A 21 11.54 31.36 18.98
CA ARG A 21 11.75 30.14 18.17
C ARG A 21 11.85 28.86 19.00
N GLU A 22 12.53 28.89 20.15
CA GLU A 22 12.74 27.70 20.99
C GLU A 22 11.41 27.19 21.58
N ILE A 23 10.57 28.13 22.00
CA ILE A 23 9.23 27.82 22.52
C ILE A 23 8.34 27.24 21.40
N LYS A 24 8.44 27.81 20.19
CA LYS A 24 7.72 27.30 19.02
C LYS A 24 8.13 25.87 18.67
N GLU A 25 9.42 25.57 18.71
CA GLU A 25 9.96 24.23 18.44
C GLU A 25 9.46 23.22 19.50
N LEU A 26 9.51 23.58 20.79
CA LEU A 26 8.99 22.74 21.88
C LEU A 26 7.48 22.45 21.75
N ILE A 27 6.69 23.44 21.34
CA ILE A 27 5.25 23.27 21.14
C ILE A 27 4.97 22.35 19.94
N LEU A 28 5.72 22.48 18.84
CA LEU A 28 5.59 21.59 17.68
C LEU A 28 6.00 20.15 18.00
N GLU A 29 7.05 19.96 18.81
CA GLU A 29 7.49 18.67 19.35
C GLU A 29 6.44 18.04 20.27
N SER A 30 5.69 18.86 21.02
CA SER A 30 4.62 18.39 21.89
C SER A 30 3.36 17.90 21.16
N GLY A 31 3.32 18.02 19.83
CA GLY A 31 2.22 17.55 18.98
C GLY A 31 1.28 18.65 18.51
N TYR A 32 1.38 19.89 19.01
CA TYR A 32 0.47 20.97 18.63
C TYR A 32 0.47 21.23 17.12
N ARG A 33 -0.72 21.42 16.55
CA ARG A 33 -0.92 21.84 15.16
C ARG A 33 -1.92 22.99 15.08
N ASN A 34 -1.80 23.85 14.09
CA ASN A 34 -2.82 24.86 13.84
C ASN A 34 -3.88 24.27 12.91
N LEU A 35 -4.83 23.54 13.47
CA LEU A 35 -5.89 22.92 12.66
C LEU A 35 -6.99 23.95 12.32
N PRO A 36 -7.60 23.88 11.13
CA PRO A 36 -8.80 24.65 10.83
C PRO A 36 -9.88 24.39 11.88
N ILE A 37 -10.71 25.39 12.18
CA ILE A 37 -11.76 25.32 13.22
C ILE A 37 -12.75 24.16 13.02
N ASN A 38 -12.86 23.65 11.79
CA ASN A 38 -13.73 22.53 11.41
C ASN A 38 -13.08 21.14 11.65
N ILE A 39 -11.80 21.09 12.01
CA ILE A 39 -11.07 19.83 12.27
C ILE A 39 -10.73 19.79 13.76
N SER A 40 -11.47 18.97 14.50
CA SER A 40 -11.31 18.83 15.95
C SER A 40 -10.08 18.01 16.35
N THR A 41 -9.70 17.03 15.55
CA THR A 41 -8.60 16.11 15.84
C THR A 41 -7.94 15.61 14.56
N ILE A 42 -6.65 15.33 14.64
CA ILE A 42 -5.93 14.49 13.67
C ILE A 42 -5.17 13.41 14.43
N MET A 43 -5.04 12.23 13.83
CA MET A 43 -4.21 11.16 14.37
C MET A 43 -3.05 10.92 13.41
N MET A 44 -1.82 11.11 13.89
CA MET A 44 -0.60 10.88 13.12
C MET A 44 0.30 9.90 13.85
N SER A 45 0.90 8.97 13.11
CA SER A 45 1.93 8.07 13.62
C SER A 45 3.27 8.54 13.07
N ARG A 46 4.19 8.97 13.94
CA ARG A 46 5.54 9.42 13.57
C ARG A 46 6.56 8.41 14.08
N PHE A 47 7.48 7.99 13.21
CA PHE A 47 8.53 7.03 13.54
C PHE A 47 9.90 7.69 13.38
N ASP A 48 10.32 8.44 14.39
CA ASP A 48 11.51 9.31 14.33
C ASP A 48 12.84 8.57 14.26
N LYS A 49 12.86 7.24 14.45
CA LYS A 49 14.07 6.41 14.46
C LYS A 49 14.20 5.50 13.24
N MET A 50 13.45 5.75 12.17
CA MET A 50 13.62 4.99 10.92
C MET A 50 14.79 5.54 10.12
N GLU A 51 15.88 4.76 10.01
CA GLU A 51 17.01 5.07 9.11
C GLU A 51 16.60 4.96 7.63
N ARG A 52 15.52 4.24 7.32
CA ARG A 52 14.90 4.11 5.99
C ARG A 52 13.38 3.96 6.11
N SER A 53 12.66 4.49 5.14
CA SER A 53 11.21 4.27 5.01
C SER A 53 10.90 2.78 4.94
N CYS A 54 9.99 2.30 5.80
CA CYS A 54 9.41 0.96 5.68
C CYS A 54 8.33 0.86 4.59
N HIS A 55 7.92 1.99 4.01
CA HIS A 55 7.16 2.02 2.77
C HIS A 55 8.15 1.97 1.60
N LEU A 56 8.00 0.99 0.70
CA LEU A 56 8.61 1.04 -0.64
C LEU A 56 8.34 2.43 -1.22
N GLU A 57 9.31 3.04 -1.90
CA GLU A 57 9.20 4.35 -2.55
C GLU A 57 7.81 4.49 -3.18
N CYS A 58 6.94 5.25 -2.52
CA CYS A 58 5.58 5.43 -2.97
C CYS A 58 5.67 6.44 -4.10
N GLN A 59 5.55 5.97 -5.34
CA GLN A 59 5.23 6.85 -6.47
C GLN A 59 3.82 7.38 -6.21
N VAL A 60 3.72 8.46 -5.44
CA VAL A 60 2.46 9.06 -5.02
C VAL A 60 1.62 9.35 -6.26
N GLY A 61 0.52 8.61 -6.44
CA GLY A 61 -0.50 8.87 -7.46
C GLY A 61 -0.38 8.13 -8.78
N MET A 62 0.68 7.36 -9.04
CA MET A 62 0.75 6.51 -10.24
C MET A 62 0.42 5.07 -9.88
N PRO A 63 -0.70 4.50 -10.38
CA PRO A 63 -0.93 3.07 -10.24
C PRO A 63 0.21 2.29 -10.90
N PRO A 64 0.70 1.23 -10.26
CA PRO A 64 1.77 0.44 -10.85
C PRO A 64 1.27 -0.30 -12.09
N GLU A 65 2.12 -0.38 -13.10
CA GLU A 65 1.88 -1.29 -14.22
C GLU A 65 1.99 -2.75 -13.78
N PHE A 66 1.18 -3.61 -14.41
CA PHE A 66 1.28 -5.05 -14.25
C PHE A 66 2.22 -5.61 -15.32
N THR A 67 3.44 -5.94 -14.91
CA THR A 67 4.52 -6.41 -15.80
C THR A 67 4.77 -7.91 -15.69
N ASP A 68 5.54 -8.46 -16.63
CA ASP A 68 6.03 -9.84 -16.61
C ASP A 68 6.74 -10.19 -15.29
N GLU A 69 7.57 -9.28 -14.74
CA GLU A 69 8.26 -9.50 -13.46
C GLU A 69 7.29 -9.70 -12.28
N ARG A 70 6.24 -8.86 -12.22
CA ARG A 70 5.21 -8.98 -11.18
C ARG A 70 4.47 -10.30 -11.32
N LEU A 71 4.14 -10.69 -12.55
CA LEU A 71 3.46 -11.93 -12.81
C LEU A 71 4.32 -13.14 -12.43
N ILE A 72 5.59 -13.18 -12.83
CA ILE A 72 6.54 -14.24 -12.46
C ILE A 72 6.63 -14.38 -10.95
N ASN A 73 6.70 -13.27 -10.21
CA ASN A 73 6.75 -13.29 -8.76
C ASN A 73 5.47 -13.89 -8.15
N ILE A 74 4.29 -13.55 -8.68
CA ILE A 74 3.01 -14.14 -8.27
C ILE A 74 3.01 -15.64 -8.54
N LEU A 75 3.37 -16.05 -9.76
CA LEU A 75 3.38 -17.44 -10.19
C LEU A 75 4.30 -18.28 -9.31
N ARG A 76 5.51 -17.78 -9.01
CA ARG A 76 6.47 -18.47 -8.13
C ARG A 76 5.89 -18.70 -6.73
N LYS A 77 5.29 -17.67 -6.13
CA LYS A 77 4.66 -17.78 -4.80
C LYS A 77 3.51 -18.78 -4.80
N LYS A 78 2.66 -18.74 -5.83
CA LYS A 78 1.49 -19.63 -5.94
C LYS A 78 1.90 -21.06 -6.28
N HIS A 79 2.95 -21.26 -7.07
CA HIS A 79 3.50 -22.58 -7.35
C HIS A 79 4.02 -23.27 -6.07
N ILE A 80 4.77 -22.54 -5.23
CA ILE A 80 5.20 -23.07 -3.92
C ILE A 80 3.98 -23.43 -3.06
N GLY A 81 2.94 -22.58 -3.08
CA GLY A 81 1.69 -22.86 -2.37
C GLY A 81 1.01 -24.15 -2.84
N LEU A 82 0.98 -24.41 -4.14
CA LEU A 82 0.34 -25.59 -4.74
C LEU A 82 0.95 -26.92 -4.29
N ILE A 83 2.24 -26.96 -3.94
CA ILE A 83 2.93 -28.19 -3.50
C ILE A 83 2.24 -28.80 -2.26
N GLY A 84 1.59 -27.97 -1.44
CA GLY A 84 0.87 -28.42 -0.24
C GLY A 84 -0.58 -28.86 -0.46
N TYR A 85 -1.10 -28.79 -1.69
CA TYR A 85 -2.49 -29.15 -2.01
C TYR A 85 -2.60 -30.55 -2.60
N PHE A 86 -3.82 -31.09 -2.58
CA PHE A 86 -4.10 -32.38 -3.23
C PHE A 86 -3.83 -32.31 -4.74
N PRO A 87 -3.39 -33.41 -5.36
CA PRO A 87 -3.20 -33.47 -6.80
C PRO A 87 -4.51 -33.17 -7.55
N CYS A 88 -4.45 -32.22 -8.48
CA CYS A 88 -5.55 -31.83 -9.34
C CYS A 88 -5.22 -32.16 -10.80
N ASN A 89 -6.24 -32.50 -11.59
CA ASN A 89 -6.09 -32.71 -13.03
C ASN A 89 -5.80 -31.40 -13.77
N GLN A 90 -6.22 -30.28 -13.21
CA GLN A 90 -5.99 -28.94 -13.74
C GLN A 90 -5.79 -27.93 -12.62
N ASN A 91 -4.92 -26.95 -12.84
CA ASN A 91 -4.63 -25.84 -11.96
C ASN A 91 -4.88 -24.53 -12.70
N TRP A 92 -5.88 -23.76 -12.26
CA TRP A 92 -6.20 -22.45 -12.84
C TRP A 92 -5.82 -21.35 -11.84
N LEU A 93 -5.28 -20.24 -12.35
CA LEU A 93 -4.95 -19.08 -11.54
C LEU A 93 -5.77 -17.87 -11.98
N LEU A 94 -6.49 -17.28 -11.03
CA LEU A 94 -7.13 -15.98 -11.19
C LEU A 94 -6.38 -14.94 -10.35
N ILE A 95 -5.86 -13.91 -11.02
CA ILE A 95 -5.24 -12.75 -10.41
C ILE A 95 -6.28 -11.62 -10.45
N SER A 96 -6.89 -11.34 -9.30
CA SER A 96 -7.83 -10.23 -9.19
C SER A 96 -7.09 -8.94 -8.84
N GLU A 97 -7.43 -7.88 -9.55
CA GLU A 97 -7.19 -6.51 -9.08
C GLU A 97 -7.83 -6.34 -7.69
N GLY A 98 -7.17 -5.59 -6.80
CA GLY A 98 -7.55 -5.54 -5.39
C GLY A 98 -8.89 -4.83 -5.16
N MET A 99 -9.42 -4.93 -3.93
CA MET A 99 -10.69 -4.31 -3.57
C MET A 99 -10.56 -2.88 -3.06
N ASP A 100 -9.34 -2.47 -2.71
CA ASP A 100 -9.06 -1.13 -2.21
C ASP A 100 -8.66 -0.21 -3.37
N PHE A 101 -9.10 1.06 -3.30
CA PHE A 101 -8.88 2.10 -4.33
C PHE A 101 -7.42 2.36 -4.73
N TYR A 102 -6.46 1.77 -4.01
CA TYR A 102 -5.01 1.89 -4.25
C TYR A 102 -4.38 0.64 -4.86
N SER A 103 -5.18 -0.39 -5.18
CA SER A 103 -4.73 -1.68 -5.69
C SER A 103 -5.10 -1.87 -7.16
N TYR A 104 -5.12 -0.78 -7.93
CA TYR A 104 -5.44 -0.77 -9.36
C TYR A 104 -4.17 -0.76 -10.22
N PHE A 105 -4.25 -1.33 -11.41
CA PHE A 105 -3.18 -1.30 -12.40
C PHE A 105 -3.51 -0.27 -13.49
N SER A 106 -2.56 0.59 -13.84
CA SER A 106 -2.70 1.48 -15.01
C SER A 106 -2.91 0.64 -16.26
N ASP A 107 -1.92 -0.19 -16.54
CA ASP A 107 -1.83 -1.00 -17.76
C ASP A 107 -1.29 -2.39 -17.44
N ILE A 108 -1.57 -3.32 -18.36
CA ILE A 108 -1.08 -4.70 -18.31
C ILE A 108 -0.13 -4.91 -19.49
N HIS A 109 1.15 -5.01 -19.19
CA HIS A 109 2.22 -5.22 -20.15
C HIS A 109 2.82 -6.60 -19.94
N ILE A 110 2.22 -7.58 -20.62
CA ILE A 110 2.67 -8.97 -20.63
C ILE A 110 3.23 -9.21 -22.04
N THR A 111 4.53 -9.40 -22.13
CA THR A 111 5.22 -9.53 -23.42
C THR A 111 5.80 -10.92 -23.63
N ASP A 112 6.09 -11.61 -22.54
CA ASP A 112 6.78 -12.89 -22.58
C ASP A 112 5.84 -14.10 -22.64
N HIS A 113 6.31 -15.17 -23.28
CA HIS A 113 5.70 -16.49 -23.11
C HIS A 113 5.98 -17.01 -21.70
N ILE A 114 4.94 -17.00 -20.89
CA ILE A 114 5.04 -17.34 -19.47
C ILE A 114 5.11 -18.85 -19.27
N VAL A 115 6.23 -19.31 -18.72
CA VAL A 115 6.41 -20.71 -18.29
C VAL A 115 5.82 -20.87 -16.89
N THR A 116 4.78 -21.70 -16.79
CA THR A 116 4.11 -21.96 -15.51
C THR A 116 3.36 -23.29 -15.51
N ASN A 117 3.21 -23.87 -14.32
CA ASN A 117 2.48 -25.12 -14.07
C ASN A 117 0.96 -24.92 -13.95
N PHE A 118 0.49 -23.67 -14.06
CA PHE A 118 -0.93 -23.40 -14.24
C PHE A 118 -1.31 -23.68 -15.70
N ASP A 119 -2.41 -24.41 -15.88
CA ASP A 119 -3.00 -24.70 -17.20
C ASP A 119 -3.63 -23.45 -17.80
N LYS A 120 -4.21 -22.59 -16.94
CA LYS A 120 -4.82 -21.33 -17.33
C LYS A 120 -4.48 -20.23 -16.36
N VAL A 121 -4.21 -19.03 -16.88
CA VAL A 121 -3.94 -17.85 -16.07
C VAL A 121 -4.78 -16.68 -16.56
N PHE A 122 -5.55 -16.10 -15.66
CA PHE A 122 -6.44 -14.98 -15.92
C PHE A 122 -6.09 -13.80 -15.03
N ILE A 123 -6.20 -12.59 -15.58
CA ILE A 123 -6.22 -11.36 -14.80
C ILE A 123 -7.62 -10.78 -14.89
N TYR A 124 -8.26 -10.59 -13.74
CA TYR A 124 -9.54 -9.90 -13.66
C TYR A 124 -9.34 -8.48 -13.17
N ARG A 125 -9.60 -7.53 -14.06
CA ARG A 125 -9.59 -6.09 -13.77
C ARG A 125 -10.99 -5.68 -13.37
N ARG A 126 -11.18 -5.44 -12.08
CA ARG A 126 -12.51 -5.19 -11.51
C ARG A 126 -13.07 -3.85 -11.97
N PHE A 127 -12.23 -2.81 -12.02
CA PHE A 127 -12.67 -1.45 -12.33
C PHE A 127 -13.03 -1.27 -13.81
N SER A 128 -12.34 -1.99 -14.71
CA SER A 128 -12.67 -2.03 -16.13
C SER A 128 -13.64 -3.16 -16.50
N SER A 129 -14.05 -4.00 -15.54
CA SER A 129 -14.88 -5.20 -15.76
C SER A 129 -14.34 -6.08 -16.88
N GLU A 130 -13.04 -6.32 -16.87
CA GLU A 130 -12.30 -6.96 -17.95
C GLU A 130 -11.61 -8.23 -17.46
N VAL A 131 -11.64 -9.29 -18.27
CA VAL A 131 -10.87 -10.52 -18.05
C VAL A 131 -9.84 -10.65 -19.15
N ILE A 132 -8.57 -10.65 -18.77
CA ILE A 132 -7.44 -10.84 -19.67
C ILE A 132 -6.96 -12.27 -19.53
N VAL A 133 -6.94 -12.99 -20.65
CA VAL A 133 -6.38 -14.34 -20.73
C VAL A 133 -4.88 -14.20 -20.98
N VAL A 134 -4.09 -14.69 -20.04
CA VAL A 134 -2.63 -14.63 -20.13
C VAL A 134 -2.07 -15.93 -20.71
N LYS A 135 -2.68 -17.06 -20.33
CA LYS A 135 -2.35 -18.41 -20.80
C LYS A 135 -3.60 -19.27 -20.81
#